data_AF-M5G7R0-F1
#
_entry.id   AF-M5G7R0-F1
#
_cell.length_a   1.000
_cell.length_b   1.000
_cell.length_c   1.000
_cell.angle_alpha   90.00
_cell.angle_beta   90.00
_cell.angle_gamma   90.00
#
_symmetry.space_group_name_H-M   'P 1'
#
loop_
_entity.id
_entity.type
_entity.pdbx_description
1 polymer ?
#
loop_
_entity_poly.entity_id
_entity_poly.type
_entity_poly.pdbx_seq_one_letter_code
_entity_poly.pdbx_strand_id
1 'polypeptide(L)'
;MLWIWLHLLQCNVSNQYKTCDEDKINKPWRPLPANRVTFGQAQFLRWALVVVCALFSLSFGTDVAVVSLVLTLTMIVYDEVGLAGHWAGKNICAVYGYGTFEIGATKIMGETSDLDAKAQLSVVLSAMIVLTTIHVQDFPDIEGDAALGRRTIPIVFPGASRIVTPLLMLGWTAVVVNAWKLGLVPSTLMYTLGLVVAARIWADRSTSGDKTTYLTYNIWLICAHLLPANARFGVLSW
;
A
#
# COMPACT_ATOMS: atom_id res chain seq x y z
N MET A 1 5.75 -14.25 -7.86
CA MET A 1 6.18 -12.90 -8.30
C MET A 1 5.38 -12.37 -9.47
N LEU A 2 5.34 -13.03 -10.63
CA LEU A 2 4.61 -12.53 -11.82
C LEU A 2 3.14 -12.13 -11.54
N TRP A 3 2.43 -12.92 -10.73
CA TRP A 3 1.04 -12.64 -10.33
C TRP A 3 0.87 -11.26 -9.68
N ILE A 4 1.75 -10.90 -8.73
CA ILE A 4 1.71 -9.59 -8.05
C ILE A 4 1.95 -8.46 -9.06
N TRP A 5 2.96 -8.60 -9.91
CA TRP A 5 3.34 -7.58 -10.88
C TRP A 5 2.23 -7.31 -11.90
N LEU A 6 1.56 -8.37 -12.34
CA LEU A 6 0.44 -8.27 -13.28
C LEU A 6 -0.75 -7.51 -12.66
N HIS A 7 -1.12 -7.85 -11.42
CA HIS A 7 -2.20 -7.16 -10.70
C HIS A 7 -1.82 -5.73 -10.32
N LEU A 8 -0.55 -5.46 -10.01
CA LEU A 8 -0.04 -4.11 -9.78
C LEU A 8 -0.13 -3.27 -11.06
N LEU A 9 0.19 -3.87 -12.21
CA LEU A 9 0.01 -3.23 -13.52
C LEU A 9 -1.47 -2.89 -13.76
N GLN A 10 -2.40 -3.82 -13.49
CA GLN A 10 -3.84 -3.56 -13.58
C GLN A 10 -4.26 -2.35 -12.73
N CYS A 11 -3.84 -2.29 -11.46
CA CYS A 11 -4.16 -1.19 -10.56
C CYS A 11 -3.58 0.15 -11.08
N ASN A 12 -2.31 0.14 -11.52
CA ASN A 12 -1.62 1.34 -11.99
C ASN A 12 -2.21 1.90 -13.28
N VAL A 13 -2.55 1.03 -14.24
CA VAL A 13 -3.17 1.44 -15.51
C VAL A 13 -4.53 2.08 -15.25
N SER A 14 -5.33 1.49 -14.34
CA SER A 14 -6.65 2.02 -14.01
C SER A 14 -6.62 3.38 -13.34
N ASN A 15 -5.76 3.52 -12.32
CA ASN A 15 -5.57 4.77 -11.60
C ASN A 15 -5.10 5.88 -12.57
N GLN A 16 -4.05 5.63 -13.36
CA GLN A 16 -3.52 6.62 -14.32
C GLN A 16 -4.50 6.98 -15.44
N TYR A 17 -5.38 6.05 -15.83
CA TYR A 17 -6.41 6.32 -16.82
C TYR A 17 -7.40 7.39 -16.33
N LYS A 18 -7.75 7.39 -15.04
CA LYS A 18 -8.68 8.37 -14.45
C LYS A 18 -8.00 9.68 -14.05
N THR A 19 -6.72 9.65 -13.67
CA THR A 19 -5.99 10.82 -13.19
C THR A 19 -5.21 11.55 -14.28
N CYS A 20 -5.55 11.39 -15.56
CA CYS A 20 -4.76 11.96 -16.67
C CYS A 20 -4.58 13.48 -16.57
N ASP A 21 -5.64 14.23 -16.26
CA ASP A 21 -5.56 15.70 -16.20
C ASP A 21 -4.79 16.18 -14.97
N GLU A 22 -4.91 15.49 -13.83
CA GLU A 22 -4.07 15.70 -12.65
C GLU A 22 -2.59 15.40 -12.97
N ASP A 23 -2.35 14.28 -13.66
CA ASP A 23 -1.01 13.81 -13.96
C ASP A 23 -0.29 14.72 -14.97
N LYS A 24 -1.01 15.44 -15.83
CA LYS A 24 -0.40 16.49 -16.68
C LYS A 24 0.27 17.58 -15.86
N ILE A 25 -0.28 17.90 -14.69
CA ILE A 25 0.25 18.95 -13.80
C ILE A 25 1.36 18.37 -12.93
N ASN A 26 1.06 17.28 -12.19
CA ASN A 26 1.95 16.76 -11.16
C ASN A 26 3.04 15.83 -11.71
N LYS A 27 2.72 15.07 -12.76
CA LYS A 27 3.52 13.94 -13.26
C LYS A 27 3.54 13.85 -14.79
N PRO A 28 3.96 14.93 -15.50
CA PRO A 28 3.84 15.04 -16.96
C PRO A 28 4.62 13.96 -17.74
N TRP A 29 5.57 13.29 -17.09
CA TRP A 29 6.32 12.18 -17.67
C TRP A 29 5.54 10.85 -17.75
N ARG A 30 4.35 10.75 -17.13
CA ARG A 30 3.51 9.54 -17.20
C ARG A 30 3.04 9.25 -18.64
N PRO A 31 2.79 7.98 -19.01
CA PRO A 31 2.55 7.60 -20.40
C PRO A 31 1.39 8.33 -21.10
N LEU A 32 0.28 8.54 -20.40
CA LEU A 32 -0.90 9.25 -20.93
C LEU A 32 -0.64 10.76 -21.09
N PRO A 33 -0.22 11.52 -20.05
CA PRO A 33 0.16 12.93 -20.21
C PRO A 33 1.25 13.19 -21.24
N ALA A 34 2.23 12.29 -21.35
CA ALA A 34 3.34 12.39 -22.31
C ALA A 34 2.95 11.97 -23.74
N ASN A 35 1.68 11.62 -23.99
CA ASN A 35 1.16 11.14 -25.29
C ASN A 35 1.92 9.91 -25.85
N ARG A 36 2.53 9.09 -24.97
CA ARG A 36 3.20 7.84 -25.37
C ARG A 36 2.21 6.70 -25.64
N VAL A 37 1.00 6.81 -25.09
CA VAL A 37 -0.10 5.87 -25.25
C VAL A 37 -1.37 6.69 -25.47
N THR A 38 -2.24 6.26 -26.40
CA THR A 38 -3.52 6.94 -26.63
C THR A 38 -4.55 6.54 -25.57
N PHE A 39 -5.56 7.39 -25.37
CA PHE A 39 -6.65 7.10 -24.43
C PHE A 39 -7.36 5.77 -24.74
N GLY A 40 -7.61 5.50 -26.02
CA GLY A 40 -8.22 4.23 -26.46
C GLY A 40 -7.34 3.01 -26.17
N GLN A 41 -6.02 3.12 -26.36
CA GLN A 41 -5.08 2.05 -25.99
C GLN A 41 -5.05 1.80 -24.48
N ALA A 42 -5.05 2.86 -23.67
CA ALA A 42 -5.09 2.72 -22.21
C ALA A 42 -6.41 2.12 -21.72
N GLN A 43 -7.54 2.51 -22.32
CA GLN A 43 -8.85 1.93 -22.01
C GLN A 43 -8.92 0.44 -22.36
N PHE A 44 -8.43 0.07 -23.55
CA PHE A 44 -8.35 -1.33 -23.95
C PHE A 44 -7.47 -2.13 -22.99
N LEU A 45 -6.26 -1.62 -22.68
CA LEU A 45 -5.33 -2.29 -21.77
C LEU A 45 -5.94 -2.46 -20.37
N ARG A 46 -6.65 -1.46 -19.85
CA ARG A 46 -7.31 -1.51 -18.54
C ARG A 46 -8.26 -2.70 -18.43
N TRP A 47 -9.13 -2.89 -19.42
CA TRP A 47 -10.12 -3.97 -19.40
C TRP A 47 -9.54 -5.32 -19.82
N ALA A 48 -8.57 -5.34 -20.74
CA ALA A 48 -7.85 -6.55 -21.10
C ALA A 48 -7.12 -7.14 -19.88
N LEU A 49 -6.49 -6.29 -19.05
CA LEU A 49 -5.80 -6.73 -17.84
C LEU A 49 -6.72 -7.40 -16.83
N VAL A 50 -7.99 -7.00 -16.71
CA VAL A 50 -8.96 -7.68 -15.84
C VAL A 50 -9.13 -9.15 -16.26
N VAL A 51 -9.31 -9.39 -17.56
CA VAL A 51 -9.48 -10.75 -18.10
C VAL A 51 -8.19 -11.56 -17.94
N VAL A 52 -7.04 -10.96 -18.28
CA VAL A 52 -5.73 -11.63 -18.16
C VAL A 52 -5.43 -11.98 -16.70
N CYS A 53 -5.65 -11.08 -15.76
CA CYS A 53 -5.47 -11.32 -14.33
C CYS A 53 -6.40 -12.41 -13.80
N ALA A 54 -7.67 -12.43 -14.21
CA ALA A 54 -8.62 -13.45 -13.81
C ALA A 54 -8.21 -14.84 -14.33
N LEU A 55 -7.89 -14.95 -15.62
CA LEU A 55 -7.44 -16.21 -16.25
C LEU A 55 -6.13 -16.71 -15.66
N PHE A 56 -5.17 -15.80 -15.44
CA PHE A 56 -3.89 -16.15 -14.81
C PHE A 56 -4.06 -16.55 -13.34
N SER A 57 -5.06 -16.00 -12.64
CA SER A 57 -5.37 -16.43 -11.28
C SER A 57 -6.03 -17.80 -11.23
N LEU A 58 -6.89 -18.11 -12.21
CA LEU A 58 -7.51 -19.44 -12.34
C LEU A 58 -6.49 -20.56 -12.54
N SER A 59 -5.33 -20.30 -13.17
CA SER A 59 -4.27 -21.32 -13.28
C SER A 59 -3.66 -21.72 -11.94
N PHE A 60 -3.86 -20.94 -10.87
CA PHE A 60 -3.46 -21.27 -9.50
C PHE A 60 -4.61 -21.79 -8.63
N GLY A 61 -5.82 -21.94 -9.19
CA GLY A 61 -7.01 -22.42 -8.51
C GLY A 61 -8.10 -21.37 -8.31
N THR A 62 -9.30 -21.84 -7.97
CA THR A 62 -10.50 -21.00 -7.82
C THR A 62 -10.37 -19.98 -6.69
N ASP A 63 -9.69 -20.33 -5.60
CA ASP A 63 -9.52 -19.44 -4.45
C ASP A 63 -8.70 -18.19 -4.81
N VAL A 64 -7.62 -18.38 -5.57
CA VAL A 64 -6.76 -17.27 -6.03
C VAL A 64 -7.52 -16.40 -7.04
N ALA A 65 -8.36 -17.01 -7.89
CA ALA A 65 -9.24 -16.27 -8.78
C ALA A 65 -10.27 -15.41 -8.01
N VAL A 66 -10.86 -15.91 -6.93
CA VAL A 66 -11.74 -15.12 -6.06
C VAL A 66 -10.99 -13.91 -5.48
N VAL A 67 -9.75 -14.10 -5.00
CA VAL A 67 -8.92 -13.00 -4.48
C VAL A 67 -8.65 -11.95 -5.57
N SER A 68 -8.36 -12.38 -6.80
CA SER A 68 -8.18 -11.49 -7.96
C SER A 68 -9.45 -10.69 -8.31
N LEU A 69 -10.62 -11.33 -8.22
CA LEU A 69 -11.90 -10.66 -8.41
C LEU A 69 -12.17 -9.61 -7.34
N VAL A 70 -11.89 -9.90 -6.07
CA VAL A 70 -12.02 -8.93 -4.97
C VAL A 70 -11.08 -7.74 -5.17
N LEU A 71 -9.84 -7.98 -5.59
CA LEU A 71 -8.90 -6.90 -5.92
C LEU A 71 -9.39 -6.05 -7.09
N THR A 72 -9.91 -6.69 -8.14
CA THR A 72 -10.50 -5.99 -9.29
C THR A 72 -11.71 -5.14 -8.87
N LEU A 73 -12.60 -5.69 -8.04
CA LEU A 73 -13.75 -4.96 -7.51
C LEU A 73 -13.31 -3.77 -6.66
N THR A 74 -12.29 -3.96 -5.81
CA THR A 74 -11.72 -2.88 -4.99
C THR A 74 -11.17 -1.75 -5.87
N MET A 75 -10.49 -2.09 -6.96
CA MET A 75 -9.99 -1.12 -7.95
C MET A 75 -11.14 -0.37 -8.66
N ILE A 76 -12.18 -1.08 -9.09
CA ILE A 76 -13.36 -0.46 -9.71
C ILE A 76 -14.05 0.49 -8.72
N VAL A 77 -14.21 0.07 -7.46
CA VAL A 77 -14.80 0.89 -6.41
C VAL A 77 -13.92 2.12 -6.10
N TYR A 78 -12.61 1.95 -6.05
CA TYR A 78 -11.67 3.04 -5.81
C TYR A 78 -11.74 4.10 -6.92
N ASP A 79 -11.76 3.68 -8.19
CA ASP A 79 -11.67 4.55 -9.36
C ASP A 79 -13.02 5.10 -9.86
N GLU A 80 -14.07 4.26 -9.91
CA GLU A 80 -15.36 4.64 -10.51
C GLU A 80 -16.31 5.28 -9.51
N VAL A 81 -16.26 4.90 -8.23
CA VAL A 81 -17.12 5.47 -7.18
C VAL A 81 -16.50 6.75 -6.58
N GLY A 82 -15.27 7.10 -6.98
CA GLY A 82 -14.59 8.31 -6.53
C GLY A 82 -14.13 8.27 -5.07
N LEU A 83 -14.10 7.08 -4.45
CA LEU A 83 -13.65 6.90 -3.07
C LEU A 83 -12.19 7.33 -2.86
N ALA A 84 -11.39 7.38 -3.93
CA ALA A 84 -10.04 7.93 -3.92
C ALA A 84 -9.97 9.40 -3.44
N GLY A 85 -11.03 10.19 -3.61
CA GLY A 85 -11.05 11.60 -3.21
C GLY A 85 -11.30 11.86 -1.73
N HIS A 86 -11.77 10.86 -0.98
CA HIS A 86 -12.09 10.96 0.45
C HIS A 86 -11.16 10.08 1.27
N TRP A 87 -10.60 10.62 2.36
CA TRP A 87 -9.63 9.93 3.21
C TRP A 87 -10.09 8.52 3.65
N ALA A 88 -11.34 8.36 4.05
CA ALA A 88 -11.86 7.08 4.53
C ALA A 88 -11.96 6.05 3.40
N GLY A 89 -12.47 6.45 2.24
CA GLY A 89 -12.61 5.58 1.08
C GLY A 89 -11.26 5.13 0.55
N LYS A 90 -10.32 6.08 0.40
CA LYS A 90 -8.94 5.83 -0.02
C LYS A 90 -8.23 4.84 0.92
N ASN A 91 -8.32 5.04 2.25
CA ASN A 91 -7.67 4.14 3.21
C ASN A 91 -8.31 2.75 3.24
N ILE A 92 -9.65 2.65 3.19
CA ILE A 92 -10.34 1.36 3.15
C ILE A 92 -9.96 0.57 1.89
N CYS A 93 -10.01 1.21 0.72
CA CYS A 93 -9.59 0.58 -0.54
C CYS A 93 -8.12 0.17 -0.52
N ALA A 94 -7.23 0.97 0.10
CA ALA A 94 -5.84 0.59 0.26
C ALA A 94 -5.71 -0.69 1.09
N VAL A 95 -6.41 -0.81 2.21
CA VAL A 95 -6.40 -2.02 3.05
C VAL A 95 -6.84 -3.25 2.27
N TYR A 96 -7.96 -3.17 1.55
CA TYR A 96 -8.42 -4.28 0.71
C TYR A 96 -7.43 -4.60 -0.42
N GLY A 97 -6.83 -3.58 -1.03
CA GLY A 97 -5.78 -3.75 -2.04
C GLY A 97 -4.58 -4.52 -1.49
N TYR A 98 -3.90 -3.98 -0.47
CA TYR A 98 -2.73 -4.63 0.14
C TYR A 98 -3.06 -6.00 0.71
N GLY A 99 -4.18 -6.14 1.43
CA GLY A 99 -4.60 -7.42 2.00
C GLY A 99 -4.86 -8.49 0.93
N THR A 100 -5.50 -8.15 -0.19
CA THR A 100 -5.71 -9.11 -1.29
C THR A 100 -4.41 -9.48 -2.00
N PHE A 101 -3.46 -8.56 -2.17
CA PHE A 101 -2.12 -8.88 -2.66
C PHE A 101 -1.42 -9.89 -1.75
N GLU A 102 -1.45 -9.68 -0.44
CA GLU A 102 -0.81 -10.55 0.54
C GLU A 102 -1.47 -11.92 0.61
N ILE A 103 -2.81 -11.98 0.66
CA ILE A 103 -3.56 -13.24 0.68
C ILE A 103 -3.29 -14.02 -0.62
N GLY A 104 -3.37 -13.36 -1.78
CA GLY A 104 -3.15 -13.99 -3.07
C GLY A 104 -1.74 -14.54 -3.21
N ALA A 105 -0.73 -13.74 -2.85
CA ALA A 105 0.66 -14.18 -2.86
C ALA A 105 0.91 -15.35 -1.89
N THR A 106 0.32 -15.30 -0.69
CA THR A 106 0.49 -16.36 0.32
C THR A 106 -0.17 -17.66 -0.14
N LYS A 107 -1.37 -17.61 -0.72
CA LYS A 107 -2.05 -18.79 -1.29
C LYS A 107 -1.26 -19.44 -2.42
N ILE A 108 -0.61 -18.64 -3.28
CA ILE A 108 0.21 -19.15 -4.39
C ILE A 108 1.52 -19.80 -3.88
N MET A 109 2.09 -19.29 -2.80
CA MET A 109 3.34 -19.82 -2.23
C MET A 109 3.12 -20.97 -1.24
N GLY A 110 1.93 -21.07 -0.65
CA GLY A 110 1.58 -22.10 0.31
C GLY A 110 1.40 -23.47 -0.34
N GLU A 111 1.68 -24.53 0.41
CA GLU A 111 1.39 -25.91 -0.01
C GLU A 111 -0.12 -26.20 0.01
N THR A 112 -0.86 -25.51 0.88
CA THR A 112 -2.31 -25.57 1.01
C THR A 112 -2.93 -24.24 0.61
N SER A 113 -4.18 -24.30 0.12
CA SER A 113 -4.95 -23.10 -0.15
C SER A 113 -5.31 -22.32 1.12
N ASP A 114 -5.33 -22.98 2.29
CA ASP A 114 -5.66 -22.33 3.56
C ASP A 114 -4.48 -21.53 4.14
N LEU A 115 -4.81 -20.39 4.74
CA LEU A 115 -3.84 -19.56 5.46
C LEU A 115 -3.64 -20.11 6.87
N ASP A 116 -2.40 -20.42 7.24
CA ASP A 116 -2.04 -20.76 8.61
C ASP A 116 -2.22 -19.57 9.56
N ALA A 117 -2.26 -19.82 10.87
CA ALA A 117 -2.47 -18.77 11.87
C ALA A 117 -1.42 -17.65 11.79
N LYS A 118 -0.18 -17.97 11.39
CA LYS A 118 0.90 -16.99 11.21
C LYS A 118 0.65 -16.10 10.00
N ALA A 119 0.23 -16.65 8.86
CA ALA A 119 -0.14 -15.88 7.68
C ALA A 119 -1.36 -15.01 7.95
N GLN A 120 -2.39 -15.54 8.62
CA GLN A 120 -3.57 -14.77 9.00
C GLN A 120 -3.20 -13.58 9.89
N LEU A 121 -2.38 -13.81 10.93
CA LEU A 121 -1.89 -12.73 11.79
C LEU A 121 -1.06 -11.71 11.00
N SER A 122 -0.22 -12.15 10.07
CA SER A 122 0.56 -11.25 9.21
C SER A 122 -0.33 -10.32 8.38
N VAL A 123 -1.36 -10.88 7.72
CA VAL A 123 -2.30 -10.11 6.91
C VAL A 123 -3.09 -9.12 7.76
N VAL A 124 -3.55 -9.54 8.95
CA VAL A 124 -4.28 -8.66 9.87
C VAL A 124 -3.39 -7.51 10.36
N LEU A 125 -2.16 -7.80 10.76
CA LEU A 125 -1.22 -6.78 11.21
C LEU A 125 -0.89 -5.80 10.08
N SER A 126 -0.63 -6.30 8.87
CA SER A 126 -0.39 -5.45 7.70
C SER A 126 -1.60 -4.55 7.42
N ALA A 127 -2.81 -5.14 7.33
CA ALA A 127 -4.04 -4.40 7.11
C ALA A 127 -4.23 -3.26 8.13
N MET A 128 -3.98 -3.53 9.41
CA MET A 128 -4.11 -2.53 10.46
C MET A 128 -3.03 -1.44 10.40
N ILE A 129 -1.79 -1.80 10.06
CA ILE A 129 -0.71 -0.84 9.81
C ILE A 129 -1.12 0.05 8.64
N VAL A 130 -1.42 -0.52 7.47
CA VAL A 130 -1.83 0.22 6.26
C VAL A 130 -3.03 1.12 6.57
N LEU A 131 -4.08 0.62 7.21
CA LEU A 131 -5.27 1.42 7.55
C LEU A 131 -4.93 2.70 8.32
N THR A 132 -3.96 2.62 9.22
CA THR A 132 -3.65 3.66 10.20
C THR A 132 -2.44 4.51 9.82
N THR A 133 -1.63 4.11 8.84
CA THR A 133 -0.41 4.83 8.46
C THR A 133 -0.26 5.11 6.97
N ILE A 134 -1.11 4.55 6.09
CA ILE A 134 -0.97 4.74 4.62
C ILE A 134 -1.04 6.22 4.20
N HIS A 135 -1.75 7.06 4.95
CA HIS A 135 -1.84 8.50 4.68
C HIS A 135 -0.50 9.25 4.84
N VAL A 136 0.56 8.60 5.31
CA VAL A 136 1.93 9.16 5.23
C VAL A 136 2.30 9.51 3.78
N GLN A 137 1.79 8.76 2.80
CA GLN A 137 2.00 9.03 1.38
C GLN A 137 1.36 10.33 0.91
N ASP A 138 0.39 10.87 1.66
CA ASP A 138 -0.38 12.06 1.28
C ASP A 138 0.30 13.35 1.77
N PHE A 139 1.27 13.28 2.70
CA PHE A 139 1.98 14.46 3.20
C PHE A 139 2.73 15.25 2.11
N PRO A 140 3.45 14.62 1.16
CA PRO A 140 4.09 15.36 0.07
C PRO A 140 3.12 16.03 -0.90
N ASP A 141 1.88 15.54 -0.97
CA ASP A 141 0.93 15.88 -2.03
C ASP A 141 -0.21 16.78 -1.51
N ILE A 142 -0.09 17.37 -0.30
CA ILE A 142 -1.13 18.21 0.33
C ILE A 142 -1.63 19.33 -0.59
N GLU A 143 -0.73 20.12 -1.16
CA GLU A 143 -1.10 21.26 -2.02
C GLU A 143 -1.78 20.79 -3.31
N GLY A 144 -1.27 19.71 -3.91
CA GLY A 144 -1.83 19.12 -5.13
C GLY A 144 -3.21 18.51 -4.89
N ASP A 145 -3.37 17.75 -3.80
CA ASP A 145 -4.64 17.18 -3.39
C ASP A 145 -5.68 18.27 -3.05
N ALA A 146 -5.26 19.34 -2.37
CA ALA A 146 -6.13 20.47 -2.06
C ALA A 146 -6.59 21.22 -3.32
N ALA A 147 -5.71 21.44 -4.29
CA ALA A 147 -6.05 22.07 -5.57
C ALA A 147 -7.07 21.24 -6.38
N LEU A 148 -7.09 19.92 -6.19
CA LEU A 148 -8.04 19.00 -6.80
C LEU A 148 -9.32 18.79 -5.97
N GLY A 149 -9.49 19.52 -4.87
CA GLY A 149 -10.65 19.41 -3.99
C GLY A 149 -10.72 18.11 -3.19
N ARG A 150 -9.61 17.38 -3.05
CA ARG A 150 -9.56 16.14 -2.25
C ARG A 150 -9.55 16.45 -0.75
N ARG A 151 -10.05 15.51 0.03
CA ARG A 151 -10.09 15.60 1.50
C ARG A 151 -9.31 14.44 2.11
N THR A 152 -7.99 14.48 2.00
CA THR A 152 -7.07 13.51 2.62
C THR A 152 -6.84 13.81 4.11
N ILE A 153 -6.31 12.85 4.87
CA ILE A 153 -6.10 13.01 6.33
C ILE A 153 -5.25 14.24 6.66
N PRO A 154 -4.12 14.51 5.97
CA PRO A 154 -3.32 15.70 6.26
C PRO A 154 -4.05 17.02 5.97
N ILE A 155 -5.01 17.04 5.02
CA ILE A 155 -5.82 18.22 4.71
C ILE A 155 -6.91 18.44 5.76
N VAL A 156 -7.62 17.37 6.15
CA VAL A 156 -8.74 17.47 7.10
C VAL A 156 -8.24 17.64 8.54
N PHE A 157 -7.12 17.01 8.90
CA PHE A 157 -6.56 16.98 10.25
C PHE A 157 -5.05 17.30 10.25
N PRO A 158 -4.64 18.53 9.86
CA PRO A 158 -3.22 18.87 9.65
C PRO A 158 -2.37 18.76 10.93
N GLY A 159 -2.92 19.19 12.08
CA GLY A 159 -2.23 19.06 13.36
C GLY A 159 -2.24 17.63 13.88
N ALA A 160 -3.42 17.01 14.00
CA ALA A 160 -3.56 15.69 14.60
C ALA A 160 -2.83 14.61 13.79
N SER A 161 -2.83 14.67 12.45
CA SER A 161 -2.07 13.73 11.62
C SER A 161 -0.57 13.76 11.92
N ARG A 162 0.00 14.92 12.26
CA ARG A 162 1.42 15.08 12.61
C ARG A 162 1.77 14.63 14.04
N ILE A 163 0.76 14.41 14.90
CA ILE A 163 0.95 13.95 16.29
C ILE A 163 0.63 12.45 16.39
N VAL A 164 -0.51 12.04 15.85
CA VAL A 164 -1.02 10.67 15.95
C VAL A 164 -0.20 9.70 15.11
N THR A 165 0.22 10.09 13.90
CA THR A 165 0.97 9.19 13.01
C THR A 165 2.33 8.77 13.59
N PRO A 166 3.17 9.67 14.16
CA PRO A 166 4.36 9.26 14.88
C PRO A 166 4.09 8.27 16.02
N LEU A 167 3.04 8.51 16.82
CA LEU A 167 2.67 7.60 17.91
C LEU A 167 2.24 6.23 17.39
N LEU A 168 1.48 6.18 16.30
CA LEU A 168 1.12 4.94 15.62
C LEU A 168 2.34 4.22 15.06
N MET A 169 3.29 4.93 14.45
CA MET A 169 4.53 4.33 13.94
C MET A 169 5.34 3.66 15.07
N LEU A 170 5.49 4.33 16.21
CA LEU A 170 6.18 3.77 17.38
C LEU A 170 5.40 2.59 17.98
N GLY A 171 4.08 2.73 18.11
CA GLY A 171 3.19 1.67 18.60
C GLY A 171 3.25 0.42 17.73
N TRP A 172 3.11 0.57 16.42
CA TRP A 172 3.22 -0.55 15.48
C TRP A 172 4.60 -1.17 15.48
N THR A 173 5.66 -0.36 15.60
CA THR A 173 7.02 -0.89 15.75
C THR A 173 7.13 -1.81 16.96
N ALA A 174 6.59 -1.41 18.10
CA ALA A 174 6.55 -2.26 19.28
C ALA A 174 5.71 -3.52 19.04
N VAL A 175 4.53 -3.39 18.42
CA VAL A 175 3.64 -4.53 18.12
C VAL A 175 4.34 -5.55 17.23
N VAL A 176 4.96 -5.15 16.11
CA VAL A 176 5.60 -6.10 15.18
C VAL A 176 6.84 -6.75 15.78
N VAL A 177 7.64 -6.01 16.56
CA VAL A 177 8.81 -6.56 17.27
C VAL A 177 8.38 -7.67 18.24
N ASN A 178 7.33 -7.43 19.02
CA ASN A 178 6.82 -8.40 20.00
C ASN A 178 6.09 -9.57 19.32
N ALA A 179 5.23 -9.29 18.34
CA ALA A 179 4.45 -10.31 17.63
C ALA A 179 5.36 -11.34 16.94
N TRP A 180 6.47 -10.89 16.38
CA TRP A 180 7.42 -11.74 15.65
C TRP A 180 8.64 -12.17 16.46
N LYS A 181 8.67 -11.86 17.77
CA LYS A 181 9.72 -12.27 18.73
C LYS A 181 11.14 -12.01 18.21
N LEU A 182 11.41 -10.78 17.79
CA LEU A 182 12.73 -10.38 17.31
C LEU A 182 13.74 -10.41 18.46
N GLY A 183 14.98 -10.78 18.15
CA GLY A 183 16.12 -10.65 19.05
C GLY A 183 16.55 -9.18 19.24
N LEU A 184 17.56 -8.96 20.07
CA LEU A 184 17.93 -7.62 20.52
C LEU A 184 18.35 -6.70 19.36
N VAL A 185 19.17 -7.22 18.45
CA VAL A 185 19.72 -6.37 17.37
C VAL A 185 18.66 -6.04 16.32
N PRO A 186 17.88 -6.99 15.76
CA PRO A 186 16.79 -6.67 14.84
C PRO A 186 15.73 -5.77 15.47
N SER A 187 15.43 -5.96 16.76
CA SER A 187 14.53 -5.07 17.50
C SER A 187 15.06 -3.64 17.54
N THR A 188 16.34 -3.47 17.90
CA THR A 188 16.98 -2.14 17.96
C THR A 188 16.98 -1.44 16.61
N LEU A 189 17.26 -2.17 15.53
CA LEU A 189 17.18 -1.62 14.17
C LEU A 189 15.77 -1.17 13.81
N MET A 190 14.76 -1.99 14.14
CA MET A 190 13.37 -1.66 13.83
C MET A 190 12.86 -0.47 14.65
N TYR A 191 13.19 -0.39 15.94
CA TYR A 191 12.90 0.78 16.79
C TYR A 191 13.60 2.04 16.30
N THR A 192 14.86 1.94 15.89
CA THR A 192 15.61 3.08 15.33
C THR A 192 14.93 3.58 14.07
N LEU A 193 14.55 2.69 13.17
CA LEU A 193 13.87 3.07 11.93
C LEU A 193 12.48 3.68 12.19
N GLY A 194 11.70 3.09 13.10
CA GLY A 194 10.41 3.64 13.53
C GLY A 194 10.54 5.03 14.16
N LEU A 195 11.57 5.24 14.99
CA LEU A 195 11.86 6.54 15.61
C LEU A 195 12.29 7.58 14.57
N VAL A 196 13.11 7.20 13.59
CA VAL A 196 13.51 8.10 12.49
C VAL A 196 12.27 8.55 11.71
N VAL A 197 11.39 7.62 11.32
CA VAL A 197 10.15 8.00 10.60
C VAL A 197 9.28 8.92 11.47
N ALA A 198 9.05 8.56 12.74
CA ALA A 198 8.26 9.34 13.67
C ALA A 198 8.82 10.77 13.88
N ALA A 199 10.13 10.88 14.10
CA ALA A 199 10.81 12.17 14.30
C ALA A 199 10.75 13.03 13.04
N ARG A 200 10.91 12.43 11.85
CA ARG A 200 10.80 13.15 10.58
C ARG A 200 9.39 13.68 10.34
N ILE A 201 8.35 12.87 10.55
CA ILE A 201 6.94 13.29 10.41
C ILE A 201 6.65 14.49 11.32
N TRP A 202 7.21 14.50 12.54
CA TRP A 202 7.03 15.58 13.50
C TRP A 202 7.79 16.86 13.14
N ALA A 203 9.09 16.73 12.83
CA ALA A 203 10.03 17.85 12.76
C ALA A 203 10.11 18.51 11.39
N ASP A 204 10.12 17.73 10.30
CA ASP A 204 10.30 18.26 8.94
C ASP A 204 8.97 18.23 8.18
N ARG A 205 8.31 19.38 8.13
CA ARG A 205 7.01 19.58 7.47
C ARG A 205 7.14 20.21 6.09
N SER A 206 8.35 20.24 5.55
CA SER A 206 8.57 20.71 4.18
C SER A 206 8.14 19.64 3.18
N THR A 207 7.67 20.05 2.00
CA THR A 207 7.29 19.12 0.93
C THR A 207 8.43 18.18 0.53
N SER A 208 9.68 18.67 0.50
CA SER A 208 10.85 17.83 0.24
C SER A 208 11.10 16.85 1.39
N GLY A 209 10.96 17.33 2.63
CA GLY A 209 11.08 16.54 3.84
C GLY A 209 10.10 15.38 3.86
N ASP A 210 8.85 15.65 3.52
CA ASP A 210 7.77 14.67 3.43
C ASP A 210 8.03 13.62 2.35
N LYS A 211 8.60 13.98 1.19
CA LYS A 211 9.00 13.00 0.16
C LYS A 211 10.03 12.02 0.69
N THR A 212 11.06 12.52 1.39
CA THR A 212 12.07 11.67 2.02
C THR A 212 11.45 10.83 3.16
N THR A 213 10.55 11.42 3.96
CA THR A 213 9.84 10.71 5.02
C THR A 213 8.99 9.57 4.46
N TYR A 214 8.29 9.78 3.34
CA TYR A 214 7.53 8.74 2.65
C TYR A 214 8.44 7.60 2.16
N LEU A 215 9.64 7.92 1.64
CA LEU A 215 10.62 6.89 1.29
C LEU A 215 11.07 6.09 2.51
N THR A 216 11.43 6.75 3.62
CA THR A 216 11.85 6.08 4.85
C THR A 216 10.73 5.24 5.46
N TYR A 217 9.49 5.73 5.40
CA TYR A 217 8.30 4.98 5.80
C TYR A 217 8.12 3.70 4.97
N ASN A 218 8.32 3.76 3.65
CA ASN A 218 8.26 2.56 2.81
C ASN A 218 9.38 1.55 3.14
N ILE A 219 10.58 2.02 3.47
CA ILE A 219 11.67 1.13 3.94
C ILE A 219 11.23 0.42 5.23
N TRP A 220 10.67 1.16 6.19
CA TRP A 220 10.12 0.59 7.41
C TRP A 220 9.00 -0.42 7.14
N LEU A 221 8.09 -0.08 6.23
CA LEU A 221 6.97 -0.94 5.86
C LEU A 221 7.46 -2.25 5.22
N ILE A 222 8.43 -2.19 4.30
CA ILE A 222 9.06 -3.38 3.71
C ILE A 222 9.70 -4.24 4.80
N CYS A 223 10.48 -3.63 5.71
CA CYS A 223 11.06 -4.37 6.83
C CYS A 223 9.98 -5.08 7.66
N ALA A 224 8.89 -4.39 8.00
CA ALA A 224 7.78 -4.95 8.76
C ALA A 224 7.14 -6.15 8.07
N HIS A 225 6.97 -6.12 6.74
CA HIS A 225 6.41 -7.24 5.95
C HIS A 225 7.34 -8.45 5.86
N LEU A 226 8.65 -8.29 6.11
CA LEU A 226 9.61 -9.39 6.14
C LEU A 226 9.68 -10.10 7.50
N LEU A 227 9.28 -9.42 8.59
CA LEU A 227 9.35 -9.96 9.96
C LEU A 227 8.55 -11.26 10.21
N PRO A 228 7.37 -11.51 9.58
CA PRO A 228 6.65 -12.78 9.72
C PRO A 228 7.52 -14.00 9.38
N ALA A 229 8.52 -13.84 8.50
CA ALA A 229 9.47 -14.89 8.16
C ALA A 229 10.29 -15.34 9.39
N ASN A 230 10.54 -14.45 10.36
CA ASN A 230 11.24 -14.81 11.60
C ASN A 230 10.46 -15.86 12.40
N ALA A 231 9.13 -15.78 12.46
CA ALA A 231 8.32 -16.77 13.16
C ALA A 231 8.31 -18.15 12.48
N ARG A 232 8.80 -18.25 11.23
CA ARG A 232 8.94 -19.52 10.50
C ARG A 232 10.37 -20.04 10.54
N PHE A 233 11.37 -19.17 10.39
CA PHE A 233 12.78 -19.56 10.19
C PHE A 233 13.72 -19.18 11.35
N GLY A 234 13.31 -18.32 12.28
CA GLY A 234 14.09 -17.92 13.45
C GLY A 234 15.33 -17.07 13.16
N VAL A 235 15.52 -16.60 11.92
CA VAL A 235 16.74 -15.94 11.43
C VAL A 235 17.06 -14.60 12.13
N LEU A 236 16.07 -13.97 12.75
CA LEU A 236 16.17 -12.67 13.42
C LEU A 236 16.02 -12.78 14.94
N SER A 237 16.34 -13.94 15.53
CA SER A 237 16.20 -14.18 16.98
C SER A 237 17.43 -13.76 17.81
N TRP A 238 18.47 -13.23 17.18
CA TRP A 238 19.76 -12.83 17.79
C TRP A 238 19.79 -11.38 18.26
#